data_AF-A0A659UPQ2-F1
#
_entry.id   AF-A0A659UPQ2-F1
#
_cell.length_a   1.000
_cell.length_b   1.000
_cell.length_c   1.000
_cell.angle_alpha   90.00
_cell.angle_beta   90.00
_cell.angle_gamma   90.00
#
_symmetry.space_group_name_H-M   'P 1'
#
loop_
_entity.id
_entity.type
_entity.pdbx_description
1 polymer ?
#
loop_
_entity_poly.entity_id
_entity_poly.type
_entity_poly.pdbx_seq_one_letter_code
_entity_poly.pdbx_strand_id
1 'polypeptide(L)'
;VAEFTGKFAGAVEILAPEATSLDRLVAVGAGRVSGLDEYAWLKLGGTIAASLRKATDVAVVLDLAGASPDGKDAANLAAGILLRGYSFDKYKTRKDKDDGQGSGKADPKKPAKVTIHTTDPVGAKKAFADAEAVIDGVLLARDLVNEPANVLGPVEFAARAKELEALGVKVEILAEKEMKKLGMGSLLGVAQGSPRGARMAVMQWNGGKPKDSPVAFVGKGVTFDTGGNSIKPASGMEDMKGDMGGAAAVTGLMHALAARKAKANVVGIIGLVENAVDGYAQRPGDIVTSMSGQTIEVLNT
;
A
#
# COMPACT_ATOMS: atom_id res chain seq x y z
N VAL A 1 -15.91 25.45 22.02
CA VAL A 1 -14.49 25.91 22.14
C VAL A 1 -14.07 26.03 23.59
N ALA A 2 -14.85 26.67 24.47
CA ALA A 2 -14.49 26.87 25.88
C ALA A 2 -14.13 25.57 26.65
N GLU A 3 -14.68 24.43 26.27
CA GLU A 3 -14.39 23.12 26.87
C GLU A 3 -13.34 22.29 26.09
N PHE A 4 -12.67 22.88 25.09
CA PHE A 4 -11.65 22.15 24.34
C PHE A 4 -10.42 21.90 25.20
N THR A 5 -10.17 20.64 25.52
CA THR A 5 -9.12 20.23 26.47
C THR A 5 -7.76 19.97 25.83
N GLY A 6 -7.64 20.04 24.50
CA GLY A 6 -6.41 19.66 23.80
C GLY A 6 -6.09 18.16 23.85
N LYS A 7 -7.05 17.31 24.25
CA LYS A 7 -6.88 15.84 24.25
C LYS A 7 -6.39 15.35 22.89
N PHE A 8 -5.43 14.42 22.90
CA PHE A 8 -4.80 13.88 21.70
C PHE A 8 -5.84 13.45 20.64
N ALA A 9 -5.66 13.92 19.40
CA ALA A 9 -6.54 13.71 18.25
C ALA A 9 -8.00 14.19 18.42
N GLY A 10 -8.32 14.93 19.49
CA GLY A 10 -9.58 15.67 19.59
C GLY A 10 -9.58 16.85 18.63
N ALA A 11 -10.71 17.15 18.01
CA ALA A 11 -10.83 18.30 17.11
C ALA A 11 -12.04 19.16 17.48
N VAL A 12 -11.89 20.48 17.39
CA VAL A 12 -12.99 21.44 17.44
C VAL A 12 -12.92 22.34 16.21
N GLU A 13 -14.09 22.59 15.63
CA GLU A 13 -14.24 23.37 14.40
C GLU A 13 -15.19 24.54 14.66
N ILE A 14 -14.82 25.71 14.16
CA ILE A 14 -15.66 26.91 14.17
C ILE A 14 -15.67 27.56 12.80
N LEU A 15 -16.69 28.38 12.54
CA LEU A 15 -16.68 29.30 11.40
C LEU A 15 -15.61 30.37 11.65
N ALA A 16 -14.87 30.73 10.61
CA ALA A 16 -13.90 31.81 10.74
C ALA A 16 -14.62 33.17 10.86
N PRO A 17 -14.01 34.17 11.51
CA PRO A 17 -14.56 35.53 11.56
C PRO A 17 -14.68 36.15 10.17
N GLU A 18 -15.71 36.98 9.98
CA GLU A 18 -16.07 37.62 8.68
C GLU A 18 -14.93 38.42 8.04
N ALA A 19 -14.00 38.96 8.84
CA ALA A 19 -12.87 39.75 8.35
C ALA A 19 -11.68 38.90 7.84
N THR A 20 -11.82 37.58 7.76
CA THR A 20 -10.76 36.67 7.27
C THR A 20 -11.12 36.07 5.93
N SER A 21 -10.11 35.67 5.14
CA SER A 21 -10.32 34.92 3.89
C SER A 21 -10.55 33.42 4.12
N LEU A 22 -10.77 33.00 5.37
CA LEU A 22 -10.91 31.60 5.76
C LEU A 22 -12.40 31.28 5.91
N ASP A 23 -12.79 30.06 5.55
CA ASP A 23 -14.16 29.60 5.81
C ASP A 23 -14.31 29.08 7.25
N ARG A 24 -13.28 28.38 7.73
CA ARG A 24 -13.30 27.62 8.99
C ARG A 24 -11.96 27.63 9.69
N LEU A 25 -12.00 27.54 11.01
CA LEU A 25 -10.84 27.30 11.87
C LEU A 25 -11.02 25.97 12.58
N VAL A 26 -10.00 25.12 12.54
CA VAL A 26 -9.99 23.82 13.22
C VAL A 26 -8.81 23.77 14.17
N ALA A 27 -9.07 23.50 15.45
CA ALA A 27 -8.03 23.18 16.41
C ALA A 27 -7.99 21.66 16.61
N VAL A 28 -6.79 21.08 16.50
CA VAL A 28 -6.53 19.66 16.72
C VAL A 28 -5.67 19.50 17.96
N GLY A 29 -6.11 18.67 18.89
CA GLY A 29 -5.44 18.46 20.17
C GLY A 29 -4.22 17.57 19.99
N ALA A 30 -3.04 18.11 20.31
CA ALA A 30 -1.79 17.36 20.29
C ALA A 30 -1.56 16.51 21.55
N GLY A 31 -2.44 16.60 22.56
CA GLY A 31 -2.23 15.92 23.84
C GLY A 31 -1.03 16.49 24.62
N ARG A 32 -0.36 15.62 25.38
CA ARG A 32 0.84 16.01 26.15
C ARG A 32 2.05 16.02 25.22
N VAL A 33 2.83 17.10 25.26
CA VAL A 33 4.06 17.28 24.45
C VAL A 33 5.04 16.11 24.63
N SER A 34 5.20 15.60 25.86
CA SER A 34 6.08 14.45 26.15
C SER A 34 5.64 13.13 25.50
N GLY A 35 4.42 13.06 24.95
CA GLY A 35 3.90 11.90 24.21
C GLY A 35 3.94 12.05 22.70
N LEU A 36 4.53 13.13 22.16
CA LEU A 36 4.64 13.37 20.72
C LEU A 36 5.86 12.66 20.13
N ASP A 37 5.70 11.37 19.85
CA ASP A 37 6.66 10.60 19.06
C ASP A 37 6.33 10.65 17.56
N GLU A 38 7.16 9.98 16.74
CA GLU A 38 6.97 9.86 15.29
C GLU A 38 5.56 9.38 14.90
N TYR A 39 5.02 8.39 15.62
CA TYR A 39 3.69 7.84 15.33
C TYR A 39 2.57 8.78 15.78
N ALA A 40 2.78 9.56 16.83
CA ALA A 40 1.84 10.58 17.28
C ALA A 40 1.63 11.65 16.20
N TRP A 41 2.72 12.13 15.60
CA TRP A 41 2.65 13.08 14.47
C TRP A 41 1.92 12.51 13.27
N LEU A 42 2.21 11.26 12.91
CA LEU A 42 1.49 10.55 11.84
C LEU A 42 -0.02 10.48 12.12
N LYS A 43 -0.41 10.16 13.35
CA LYS A 43 -1.84 10.12 13.76
C LYS A 43 -2.50 11.50 13.76
N LEU A 44 -1.79 12.54 14.16
CA LEU A 44 -2.28 13.92 14.07
C LEU A 44 -2.53 14.32 12.62
N GLY A 45 -1.61 13.96 11.71
CA GLY A 45 -1.79 14.16 10.28
C GLY A 45 -3.05 13.46 9.76
N GLY A 46 -3.27 12.21 10.16
CA GLY A 46 -4.49 11.48 9.84
C GLY A 46 -5.76 12.10 10.44
N THR A 47 -5.66 12.77 11.59
CA THR A 47 -6.78 13.49 12.21
C THR A 47 -7.12 14.76 11.43
N ILE A 48 -6.09 15.51 10.99
CA ILE A 48 -6.24 16.68 10.12
C ILE A 48 -6.87 16.27 8.78
N ALA A 49 -6.38 15.21 8.14
CA ALA A 49 -6.98 14.71 6.90
C ALA A 49 -8.47 14.38 7.04
N ALA A 50 -8.88 13.83 8.20
CA ALA A 50 -10.29 13.55 8.48
C ALA A 50 -11.15 14.81 8.63
N SER A 51 -10.57 15.93 9.08
CA SER A 51 -11.29 17.20 9.22
C SER A 51 -11.42 18.00 7.92
N LEU A 52 -10.62 17.69 6.89
CA LEU A 52 -10.63 18.47 5.63
C LEU A 52 -11.98 18.43 4.91
N ARG A 53 -12.75 17.33 4.99
CA ARG A 53 -14.10 17.18 4.38
C ARG A 53 -14.18 17.56 2.89
N LYS A 54 -14.59 18.81 2.60
CA LYS A 54 -14.75 19.41 1.26
C LYS A 54 -13.79 20.58 1.03
N ALA A 55 -12.93 20.89 1.98
CA ALA A 55 -11.91 21.92 1.85
C ALA A 55 -10.99 21.59 0.67
N THR A 56 -10.59 22.63 -0.06
CA THR A 56 -9.73 22.51 -1.25
C THR A 56 -8.39 23.22 -1.08
N ASP A 57 -8.32 24.22 -0.18
CA ASP A 57 -7.09 24.87 0.25
C ASP A 57 -7.08 24.92 1.78
N VAL A 58 -5.98 24.48 2.39
CA VAL A 58 -5.86 24.26 3.83
C VAL A 58 -4.48 24.72 4.29
N ALA A 59 -4.45 25.63 5.26
CA ALA A 59 -3.24 25.99 5.99
C ALA A 59 -3.22 25.29 7.34
N VAL A 60 -2.17 24.51 7.61
CA VAL A 60 -1.91 23.87 8.90
C VAL A 60 -0.78 24.63 9.58
N VAL A 61 -1.05 25.23 10.73
CA VAL A 61 -0.02 25.91 11.52
C VAL A 61 0.49 24.96 12.59
N LEU A 62 1.76 24.56 12.46
CA LEU A 62 2.42 23.69 13.42
C LEU A 62 3.10 24.52 14.50
N ASP A 63 2.28 25.05 15.41
CA ASP A 63 2.71 25.81 16.58
C ASP A 63 2.07 25.21 17.84
N LEU A 64 2.91 24.71 18.75
CA LEU A 64 2.47 24.03 19.98
C LEU A 64 3.15 24.69 21.17
N ALA A 65 2.36 25.24 22.08
CA ALA A 65 2.87 25.82 23.31
C ALA A 65 3.72 24.80 24.09
N GLY A 66 4.97 25.15 24.39
CA GLY A 66 5.90 24.28 25.12
C GLY A 66 6.58 23.20 24.27
N ALA A 67 6.42 23.23 22.95
CA ALA A 67 7.16 22.40 22.00
C ALA A 67 7.69 23.25 20.84
N SER A 68 8.76 22.79 20.20
CA SER A 68 9.22 23.36 18.92
C SER A 68 9.37 22.20 17.94
N PRO A 69 8.28 21.80 17.25
CA PRO A 69 8.30 20.70 16.31
C PRO A 69 9.36 20.95 15.22
N ASP A 70 10.19 19.94 14.94
CA ASP A 70 11.23 20.06 13.95
C ASP A 70 10.71 19.73 12.52
N GLY A 71 11.61 19.75 11.53
CA GLY A 71 11.26 19.37 10.18
C GLY A 71 10.73 17.93 10.04
N LYS A 72 11.23 16.97 10.83
CA LYS A 72 10.77 15.57 10.77
C LYS A 72 9.36 15.44 11.32
N ASP A 73 9.04 16.15 12.39
CA ASP A 73 7.69 16.18 12.95
C ASP A 73 6.67 16.69 11.91
N ALA A 74 7.01 17.78 11.20
CA ALA A 74 6.20 18.30 10.11
C ALA A 74 6.06 17.30 8.95
N ALA A 75 7.13 16.59 8.60
CA ALA A 75 7.10 15.56 7.56
C ALA A 75 6.23 14.36 7.95
N ASN A 76 6.28 13.91 9.22
CA ASN A 76 5.42 12.85 9.75
C ASN A 76 3.95 13.26 9.77
N LEU A 77 3.65 14.50 10.12
CA LEU A 77 2.31 15.06 10.00
C LEU A 77 1.81 15.02 8.55
N ALA A 78 2.64 15.45 7.59
CA ALA A 78 2.31 15.39 6.17
C ALA A 78 2.08 13.95 5.69
N ALA A 79 2.92 13.02 6.13
CA ALA A 79 2.77 11.60 5.83
C ALA A 79 1.44 11.03 6.33
N GLY A 80 1.03 11.42 7.54
CA GLY A 80 -0.26 11.05 8.11
C GLY A 80 -1.44 11.55 7.31
N ILE A 81 -1.34 12.78 6.79
CA ILE A 81 -2.36 13.36 5.91
C ILE A 81 -2.50 12.54 4.64
N LEU A 82 -1.39 12.24 3.96
CA LEU A 82 -1.40 11.48 2.71
C LEU A 82 -1.92 10.03 2.91
N LEU A 83 -1.43 9.34 3.94
CA LEU A 83 -1.87 7.97 4.23
C LEU A 83 -3.35 7.87 4.56
N ARG A 84 -3.93 8.89 5.22
CA ARG A 84 -5.37 8.96 5.47
C ARG A 84 -6.15 9.42 4.25
N GLY A 85 -5.55 10.22 3.38
CA GLY A 85 -6.13 10.71 2.13
C GLY A 85 -6.31 9.63 1.06
N TYR A 86 -5.69 8.46 1.24
CA TYR A 86 -5.87 7.31 0.33
C TYR A 86 -7.35 6.94 0.16
N SER A 87 -7.75 6.75 -1.10
CA SER A 87 -9.06 6.24 -1.47
C SER A 87 -8.94 5.34 -2.70
N PHE A 88 -9.58 4.18 -2.64
CA PHE A 88 -9.67 3.26 -3.78
C PHE A 88 -11.06 3.36 -4.41
N ASP A 89 -11.25 4.40 -5.20
CA ASP A 89 -12.54 4.73 -5.83
C ASP A 89 -12.59 4.30 -7.31
N LYS A 90 -11.57 3.57 -7.81
CA LYS A 90 -11.39 3.16 -9.21
C LYS A 90 -12.64 2.52 -9.84
N TYR A 91 -13.41 1.76 -9.07
CA TYR A 91 -14.59 1.02 -9.52
C TYR A 91 -15.93 1.64 -9.05
N LYS A 92 -15.91 2.81 -8.41
CA LYS A 92 -17.14 3.46 -7.95
C LYS A 92 -17.76 4.32 -9.06
N THR A 93 -19.05 4.13 -9.30
CA THR A 93 -19.90 5.01 -10.11
C THR A 93 -20.71 5.93 -9.20
N ARG A 94 -20.99 7.18 -9.61
CA ARG A 94 -21.98 8.02 -8.92
C ARG A 94 -23.33 7.91 -9.63
N LYS A 95 -24.42 7.94 -8.85
CA LYS A 95 -25.72 8.40 -9.36
C LYS A 95 -25.70 9.92 -9.22
N ASP A 96 -25.83 10.65 -10.32
CA ASP A 96 -26.08 12.08 -10.24
C ASP A 96 -27.42 12.30 -9.53
N LYS A 97 -27.40 13.17 -8.51
CA LYS A 97 -28.61 13.70 -7.89
C LYS A 97 -29.07 14.89 -8.71
N ASP A 98 -29.59 14.60 -9.89
CA ASP A 98 -30.67 15.31 -10.59
C ASP A 98 -30.74 14.71 -11.99
N ASP A 99 -31.96 14.31 -12.38
CA ASP A 99 -32.33 13.83 -13.71
C ASP A 99 -31.81 12.45 -14.15
N GLY A 100 -32.35 11.39 -13.55
CA GLY A 100 -32.90 10.18 -14.20
C GLY A 100 -32.09 9.34 -15.22
N GLN A 101 -30.96 9.79 -15.75
CA GLN A 101 -30.17 9.14 -16.79
C GLN A 101 -28.71 9.56 -16.63
N GLY A 102 -27.90 8.72 -15.99
CA GLY A 102 -26.47 8.98 -15.87
C GLY A 102 -25.74 7.91 -15.07
N SER A 103 -25.35 6.83 -15.75
CA SER A 103 -24.27 5.93 -15.27
C SER A 103 -22.92 6.59 -15.55
N GLY A 104 -22.66 7.75 -14.93
CA GLY A 104 -21.40 8.48 -15.07
C GLY A 104 -20.32 7.88 -14.17
N LYS A 105 -19.10 7.73 -14.71
CA LYS A 105 -17.91 7.45 -13.90
C LYS A 105 -17.72 8.64 -12.96
N ALA A 106 -17.56 8.40 -11.66
CA ALA A 106 -17.43 9.49 -10.70
C ALA A 106 -16.21 10.36 -11.05
N ASP A 107 -16.40 11.67 -11.23
CA ASP A 107 -15.26 12.57 -11.40
C ASP A 107 -14.33 12.47 -10.19
N PRO A 108 -13.00 12.35 -10.42
CA PRO A 108 -12.03 12.28 -9.34
C PRO A 108 -12.17 13.52 -8.46
N LYS A 109 -12.33 13.30 -7.15
CA LYS A 109 -12.44 14.39 -6.18
C LYS A 109 -11.14 15.19 -6.24
N LYS A 110 -11.21 16.48 -6.58
CA LYS A 110 -10.02 17.34 -6.61
C LYS A 110 -9.33 17.27 -5.24
N PRO A 111 -8.05 16.88 -5.16
CA PRO A 111 -7.35 16.77 -3.88
C PRO A 111 -7.23 18.14 -3.24
N ALA A 112 -7.32 18.18 -1.91
CA ALA A 112 -7.08 19.41 -1.15
C ALA A 112 -5.59 19.76 -1.22
N LYS A 113 -5.28 21.03 -1.48
CA LYS A 113 -3.95 21.58 -1.29
C LYS A 113 -3.76 21.84 0.20
N VAL A 114 -2.73 21.23 0.79
CA VAL A 114 -2.39 21.44 2.20
C VAL A 114 -1.02 22.10 2.30
N THR A 115 -0.97 23.26 2.96
CA THR A 115 0.27 23.98 3.26
C THR A 115 0.56 23.85 4.75
N ILE A 116 1.69 23.25 5.12
CA ILE A 116 2.13 23.14 6.53
C ILE A 116 3.11 24.27 6.83
N HIS A 117 2.73 25.15 7.74
CA HIS A 117 3.60 26.19 8.29
C HIS A 117 4.37 25.61 9.48
N THR A 118 5.69 25.60 9.37
CA THR A 118 6.63 25.10 10.39
C THR A 118 7.81 26.08 10.50
N THR A 119 8.49 26.08 11.65
CA THR A 119 9.70 26.86 11.90
C THR A 119 10.93 26.33 11.15
N ASP A 120 10.92 25.07 10.71
CA ASP A 120 11.98 24.44 9.92
C ASP A 120 11.46 23.89 8.56
N PRO A 121 11.13 24.77 7.60
CA PRO A 121 10.61 24.34 6.30
C PRO A 121 11.64 23.61 5.43
N VAL A 122 12.93 23.87 5.62
CA VAL A 122 14.00 23.23 4.84
C VAL A 122 14.21 21.79 5.33
N GLY A 123 14.29 21.59 6.64
CA GLY A 123 14.35 20.25 7.23
C GLY A 123 13.10 19.44 6.92
N ALA A 124 11.92 20.07 6.95
CA ALA A 124 10.67 19.41 6.60
C ALA A 124 10.65 18.88 5.17
N LYS A 125 11.02 19.70 4.18
CA LYS A 125 11.08 19.26 2.78
C LYS A 125 12.06 18.10 2.59
N LYS A 126 13.22 18.15 3.25
CA LYS A 126 14.24 17.10 3.17
C LYS A 126 13.73 15.79 3.79
N ALA A 127 13.16 15.84 4.99
CA ALA A 127 12.61 14.66 5.66
C ALA A 127 11.40 14.08 4.89
N PHE A 128 10.57 14.96 4.32
CA PHE A 128 9.39 14.56 3.56
C PHE A 128 9.74 13.82 2.27
N ALA A 129 10.80 14.19 1.55
CA ALA A 129 11.21 13.48 0.33
C ALA A 129 11.50 11.99 0.56
N ASP A 130 12.07 11.65 1.72
CA ASP A 130 12.27 10.25 2.12
C ASP A 130 10.95 9.56 2.52
N ALA A 131 10.07 10.28 3.23
CA ALA A 131 8.78 9.76 3.64
C ALA A 131 7.83 9.54 2.46
N GLU A 132 7.85 10.43 1.46
CA GLU A 132 7.03 10.37 0.25
C GLU A 132 7.28 9.07 -0.53
N ALA A 133 8.53 8.69 -0.75
CA ALA A 133 8.88 7.42 -1.39
C ALA A 133 8.31 6.19 -0.65
N VAL A 134 8.30 6.23 0.69
CA VAL A 134 7.71 5.17 1.53
C VAL A 134 6.19 5.17 1.41
N ILE A 135 5.56 6.35 1.46
CA ILE A 135 4.11 6.50 1.30
C ILE A 135 3.68 5.96 -0.05
N ASP A 136 4.33 6.34 -1.14
CA ASP A 136 4.01 5.85 -2.48
C ASP A 136 4.12 4.32 -2.57
N GLY A 137 5.14 3.73 -1.94
CA GLY A 137 5.25 2.27 -1.82
C GLY A 137 4.10 1.64 -1.04
N VAL A 138 3.66 2.26 0.06
CA VAL A 138 2.49 1.82 0.84
C VAL A 138 1.20 1.96 0.03
N LEU A 139 1.03 3.06 -0.71
CA LEU A 139 -0.15 3.29 -1.55
C LEU A 139 -0.21 2.30 -2.72
N LEU A 140 0.93 2.03 -3.37
CA LEU A 140 1.05 0.98 -4.37
C LEU A 140 0.63 -0.38 -3.81
N ALA A 141 1.11 -0.75 -2.62
CA ALA A 141 0.71 -2.01 -1.98
C ALA A 141 -0.80 -2.04 -1.69
N ARG A 142 -1.38 -0.93 -1.22
CA ARG A 142 -2.82 -0.82 -0.99
C ARG A 142 -3.61 -0.93 -2.29
N ASP A 143 -3.16 -0.31 -3.37
CA ASP A 143 -3.82 -0.41 -4.67
C ASP A 143 -3.86 -1.87 -5.13
N LEU A 144 -2.70 -2.55 -5.09
CA LEU A 144 -2.58 -3.96 -5.47
C LEU A 144 -3.51 -4.87 -4.64
N VAL A 145 -3.58 -4.68 -3.32
CA VAL A 145 -4.47 -5.47 -2.44
C VAL A 145 -5.95 -5.17 -2.67
N ASN A 146 -6.28 -3.93 -3.03
CA ASN A 146 -7.67 -3.53 -3.25
C ASN A 146 -8.21 -3.95 -4.62
N GLU A 147 -7.34 -4.17 -5.61
CA GLU A 147 -7.74 -4.68 -6.92
C GLU A 147 -8.50 -6.02 -6.77
N PRO A 148 -9.62 -6.21 -7.48
CA PRO A 148 -10.35 -7.46 -7.43
C PRO A 148 -9.63 -8.53 -8.26
N ALA A 149 -9.76 -9.79 -7.83
CA ALA A 149 -9.07 -10.93 -8.44
C ALA A 149 -9.38 -11.12 -9.94
N ASN A 150 -10.57 -10.72 -10.41
CA ASN A 150 -10.87 -10.77 -11.83
C ASN A 150 -10.03 -9.80 -12.67
N VAL A 151 -9.51 -8.72 -12.07
CA VAL A 151 -8.65 -7.72 -12.73
C VAL A 151 -7.16 -7.96 -12.46
N LEU A 152 -6.79 -8.37 -11.24
CA LEU A 152 -5.39 -8.57 -10.85
C LEU A 152 -5.11 -10.05 -10.57
N GLY A 153 -4.72 -10.80 -11.61
CA GLY A 153 -4.22 -12.17 -11.50
C GLY A 153 -2.69 -12.24 -11.50
N PRO A 154 -2.12 -13.46 -11.59
CA PRO A 154 -0.67 -13.65 -11.53
C PRO A 154 0.09 -12.94 -12.66
N VAL A 155 -0.49 -12.91 -13.87
CA VAL A 155 0.11 -12.26 -15.04
C VAL A 155 0.09 -10.74 -14.90
N GLU A 156 -1.05 -10.19 -14.51
CA GLU A 156 -1.25 -8.75 -14.37
C GLU A 156 -0.41 -8.20 -13.22
N PHE A 157 -0.33 -8.92 -12.09
CA PHE A 157 0.52 -8.50 -10.98
C PHE A 157 2.01 -8.60 -11.34
N ALA A 158 2.46 -9.63 -12.07
CA ALA A 158 3.82 -9.67 -12.60
C ALA A 158 4.12 -8.45 -13.50
N ALA A 159 3.15 -8.02 -14.31
CA ALA A 159 3.28 -6.82 -15.13
C ALA A 159 3.39 -5.54 -14.27
N ARG A 160 2.61 -5.42 -13.18
CA ARG A 160 2.74 -4.31 -12.22
C ARG A 160 4.12 -4.26 -11.56
N ALA A 161 4.67 -5.41 -11.17
CA ALA A 161 6.02 -5.47 -10.61
C ALA A 161 7.07 -5.00 -11.64
N LYS A 162 6.87 -5.31 -12.93
CA LYS A 162 7.76 -4.88 -14.02
C LYS A 162 7.76 -3.37 -14.24
N GLU A 163 6.69 -2.65 -13.89
CA GLU A 163 6.66 -1.18 -13.97
C GLU A 163 7.76 -0.52 -13.12
N LEU A 164 8.28 -1.21 -12.09
CA LEU A 164 9.41 -0.74 -11.27
C LEU A 164 10.74 -0.60 -12.05
N GLU A 165 10.85 -1.18 -13.25
CA GLU A 165 11.98 -0.94 -14.15
C GLU A 165 12.18 0.56 -14.45
N ALA A 166 11.09 1.34 -14.47
CA ALA A 166 11.15 2.79 -14.66
C ALA A 166 11.90 3.52 -13.52
N LEU A 167 12.01 2.90 -12.34
CA LEU A 167 12.76 3.42 -11.19
C LEU A 167 14.19 2.83 -11.10
N GLY A 168 14.60 2.04 -12.08
CA GLY A 168 15.92 1.39 -12.12
C GLY A 168 16.00 0.06 -11.37
N VAL A 169 14.87 -0.53 -10.98
CA VAL A 169 14.82 -1.91 -10.46
C VAL A 169 14.98 -2.88 -11.62
N LYS A 170 15.90 -3.84 -11.54
CA LYS A 170 15.97 -4.92 -12.53
C LYS A 170 14.89 -5.95 -12.19
N VAL A 171 13.98 -6.24 -13.12
CA VAL A 171 12.88 -7.19 -12.90
C VAL A 171 12.99 -8.38 -13.84
N GLU A 172 13.02 -9.58 -13.30
CA GLU A 172 12.95 -10.83 -14.05
C GLU A 172 11.63 -11.52 -13.74
N ILE A 173 10.90 -11.93 -14.78
CA ILE A 173 9.64 -12.66 -14.65
C ILE A 173 9.82 -14.08 -15.17
N LEU A 174 9.60 -15.07 -14.31
CA LEU A 174 9.58 -16.48 -14.67
C LEU A 174 8.13 -16.91 -14.93
N ALA A 175 7.89 -17.52 -16.09
CA ALA A 175 6.65 -18.22 -16.38
C ALA A 175 6.79 -19.72 -16.06
N GLU A 176 5.71 -20.47 -16.25
CA GLU A 176 5.65 -21.88 -15.84
C GLU A 176 6.71 -22.75 -16.48
N LYS A 177 7.09 -22.48 -17.73
CA LYS A 177 8.08 -23.28 -18.46
C LYS A 177 9.46 -23.17 -17.81
N GLU A 178 9.84 -21.96 -17.42
CA GLU A 178 11.07 -21.65 -16.71
C GLU A 178 11.04 -22.24 -15.31
N MET A 179 9.93 -22.05 -14.58
CA MET A 179 9.76 -22.62 -13.24
C MET A 179 9.76 -24.16 -13.23
N LYS A 180 9.20 -24.81 -14.27
CA LYS A 180 9.25 -26.27 -14.45
C LYS A 180 10.69 -26.76 -14.62
N LYS A 181 11.50 -26.06 -15.42
CA LYS A 181 12.93 -26.39 -15.59
C LYS A 181 13.73 -26.22 -14.31
N LEU A 182 13.36 -25.25 -13.48
CA LEU A 182 13.97 -25.01 -12.16
C LEU A 182 13.46 -25.97 -11.08
N GLY A 183 12.52 -26.87 -11.39
CA GLY A 183 12.00 -27.85 -10.43
C GLY A 183 11.05 -27.25 -9.38
N MET A 184 10.41 -26.11 -9.64
CA MET A 184 9.51 -25.43 -8.68
C MET A 184 8.14 -26.10 -8.56
N GLY A 185 8.10 -27.43 -8.40
CA GLY A 185 6.88 -28.23 -8.44
C GLY A 185 5.89 -27.91 -7.32
N SER A 186 6.36 -27.45 -6.16
CA SER A 186 5.46 -27.04 -5.06
C SER A 186 4.62 -25.80 -5.41
N LEU A 187 5.22 -24.77 -6.03
CA LEU A 187 4.48 -23.57 -6.46
C LEU A 187 3.59 -23.87 -7.67
N LEU A 188 4.10 -24.63 -8.63
CA LEU A 188 3.35 -25.02 -9.82
C LEU A 188 2.15 -25.92 -9.49
N GLY A 189 2.27 -26.77 -8.47
CA GLY A 189 1.16 -27.58 -7.97
C GLY A 189 -0.01 -26.72 -7.49
N VAL A 190 0.24 -25.63 -6.77
CA VAL A 190 -0.83 -24.72 -6.33
C VAL A 190 -1.54 -24.04 -7.51
N ALA A 191 -0.78 -23.67 -8.56
CA ALA A 191 -1.32 -22.89 -9.67
C ALA A 191 -2.04 -23.72 -10.75
N GLN A 192 -1.91 -25.04 -10.74
CA GLN A 192 -2.31 -25.88 -11.88
C GLN A 192 -3.83 -25.86 -12.17
N GLY A 193 -4.65 -25.43 -11.21
CA GLY A 193 -6.09 -25.24 -11.40
C GLY A 193 -6.47 -23.87 -11.99
N SER A 194 -5.54 -22.91 -12.07
CA SER A 194 -5.82 -21.59 -12.66
C SER A 194 -5.44 -21.55 -14.14
N PRO A 195 -6.34 -21.12 -15.04
CA PRO A 195 -6.02 -20.94 -16.45
C PRO A 195 -5.03 -19.78 -16.71
N ARG A 196 -4.83 -18.88 -15.75
CA ARG A 196 -3.85 -17.78 -15.86
C ARG A 196 -2.41 -18.26 -15.68
N GLY A 197 -2.25 -19.42 -15.05
CA GLY A 197 -0.97 -20.04 -14.72
C GLY A 197 -0.16 -19.24 -13.70
N ALA A 198 0.97 -19.81 -13.28
CA ALA A 198 1.85 -19.19 -12.31
C ALA A 198 2.80 -18.13 -12.91
N ARG A 199 3.19 -17.15 -12.09
CA ARG A 199 4.34 -16.25 -12.36
C ARG A 199 5.22 -16.14 -11.13
N MET A 200 6.50 -15.87 -11.33
CA MET A 200 7.39 -15.40 -10.26
C MET A 200 8.08 -14.13 -10.72
N ALA A 201 8.08 -13.09 -9.90
CA ALA A 201 8.84 -11.88 -10.16
C ALA A 201 10.03 -11.78 -9.20
N VAL A 202 11.22 -11.57 -9.76
CA VAL A 202 12.47 -11.33 -9.03
C VAL A 202 12.91 -9.90 -9.33
N MET A 203 12.80 -9.03 -8.33
CA MET A 203 13.08 -7.60 -8.39
C MET A 203 14.40 -7.31 -7.68
N GLN A 204 15.36 -6.67 -8.35
CA GLN A 204 16.70 -6.43 -7.82
C GLN A 204 17.00 -4.94 -7.79
N TRP A 205 17.27 -4.42 -6.60
CA TRP A 205 17.77 -3.07 -6.37
C TRP A 205 19.23 -3.15 -5.88
N ASN A 206 20.16 -2.59 -6.65
CA ASN A 206 21.59 -2.63 -6.37
C ASN A 206 22.13 -1.23 -6.01
N GLY A 207 21.56 -0.62 -4.96
CA GLY A 207 21.95 0.73 -4.52
C GLY A 207 23.10 0.77 -3.49
N GLY A 208 23.55 -0.39 -3.00
CA GLY A 208 24.68 -0.54 -2.09
C GLY A 208 26.01 -0.68 -2.82
N LYS A 209 27.05 -1.20 -2.14
CA LYS A 209 28.32 -1.50 -2.82
C LYS A 209 28.19 -2.79 -3.61
N PRO A 210 28.85 -2.96 -4.77
CA PRO A 210 28.68 -4.15 -5.64
C PRO A 210 28.97 -5.51 -5.00
N LYS A 211 29.70 -5.56 -3.88
CA LYS A 211 30.08 -6.81 -3.19
C LYS A 211 29.29 -7.05 -1.90
N ASP A 212 28.44 -6.12 -1.49
CA ASP A 212 27.64 -6.29 -0.28
C ASP A 212 26.55 -7.31 -0.55
N SER A 213 26.41 -8.30 0.33
CA SER A 213 25.34 -9.31 0.23
C SER A 213 23.97 -8.63 0.25
N PRO A 214 23.09 -8.97 -0.70
CA PRO A 214 21.75 -8.42 -0.69
C PRO A 214 20.91 -9.00 0.45
N VAL A 215 19.92 -8.23 0.91
CA VAL A 215 18.84 -8.75 1.76
C VAL A 215 17.69 -9.21 0.87
N ALA A 216 17.20 -10.42 1.09
CA ALA A 216 16.07 -10.97 0.34
C ALA A 216 14.75 -10.80 1.10
N PHE A 217 13.73 -10.27 0.42
CA PHE A 217 12.35 -10.20 0.91
C PHE A 217 11.46 -11.06 0.03
N VAL A 218 10.75 -12.02 0.64
CA VAL A 218 9.89 -12.95 -0.08
C VAL A 218 8.43 -12.68 0.28
N GLY A 219 7.58 -12.47 -0.72
CA GLY A 219 6.16 -12.16 -0.54
C GLY A 219 5.26 -13.26 -1.09
N LYS A 220 4.34 -13.75 -0.26
CA LYS A 220 3.23 -14.63 -0.68
C LYS A 220 2.33 -13.87 -1.65
N GLY A 221 2.05 -14.45 -2.82
CA GLY A 221 1.29 -13.83 -3.90
C GLY A 221 0.13 -14.67 -4.42
N VAL A 222 -0.72 -15.18 -3.53
CA VAL A 222 -1.93 -15.88 -3.96
C VAL A 222 -2.98 -14.81 -4.32
N THR A 223 -3.21 -14.59 -5.60
CA THR A 223 -4.06 -13.48 -6.09
C THR A 223 -5.54 -13.71 -5.82
N PHE A 224 -5.93 -14.98 -5.67
CA PHE A 224 -7.19 -15.39 -5.07
C PHE A 224 -7.04 -16.80 -4.51
N ASP A 225 -7.59 -17.04 -3.33
CA ASP A 225 -7.50 -18.32 -2.63
C ASP A 225 -8.88 -18.92 -2.38
N THR A 226 -9.31 -19.86 -3.22
CA THR A 226 -10.52 -20.63 -2.97
C THR A 226 -10.31 -21.70 -1.89
N GLY A 227 -9.05 -22.01 -1.52
CA GLY A 227 -8.64 -23.23 -0.81
C GLY A 227 -8.47 -24.45 -1.71
N GLY A 228 -8.53 -24.28 -3.04
CA GLY A 228 -8.48 -25.40 -3.98
C GLY A 228 -9.59 -26.43 -3.73
N ASN A 229 -9.26 -27.72 -3.89
CA ASN A 229 -10.20 -28.81 -3.63
C ASN A 229 -10.60 -28.93 -2.14
N SER A 230 -9.76 -28.43 -1.23
CA SER A 230 -10.08 -28.17 0.19
C SER A 230 -10.82 -26.84 0.36
N ILE A 231 -11.94 -26.69 -0.36
CA ILE A 231 -12.68 -25.43 -0.54
C ILE A 231 -12.98 -24.70 0.78
N LYS A 232 -12.70 -23.40 0.82
CA LYS A 232 -13.08 -22.53 1.95
C LYS A 232 -14.61 -22.38 2.04
N PRO A 233 -15.16 -22.13 3.24
CA PRO A 233 -16.54 -21.68 3.37
C PRO A 233 -16.78 -20.38 2.58
N ALA A 234 -18.02 -20.17 2.12
CA ALA A 234 -18.37 -18.97 1.37
C ALA A 234 -18.18 -17.67 2.17
N SER A 235 -18.38 -17.72 3.49
CA SER A 235 -18.25 -16.57 4.37
C SER A 235 -16.80 -16.05 4.40
N GLY A 236 -16.58 -14.82 3.91
CA GLY A 236 -15.27 -14.17 3.92
C GLY A 236 -14.37 -14.56 2.74
N MET A 237 -14.85 -15.37 1.79
CA MET A 237 -14.08 -15.74 0.60
C MET A 237 -13.84 -14.52 -0.32
N GLU A 238 -14.73 -13.53 -0.29
CA GLU A 238 -14.61 -12.28 -1.03
C GLU A 238 -13.36 -11.47 -0.65
N ASP A 239 -12.87 -11.62 0.58
CA ASP A 239 -11.66 -10.95 1.08
C ASP A 239 -10.38 -11.67 0.63
N MET A 240 -10.47 -12.88 0.04
CA MET A 240 -9.30 -13.68 -0.37
C MET A 240 -8.53 -13.09 -1.56
N LYS A 241 -9.04 -12.02 -2.19
CA LYS A 241 -8.22 -11.17 -3.06
C LYS A 241 -7.02 -10.56 -2.33
N GLY A 242 -7.08 -10.44 -1.00
CA GLY A 242 -6.02 -9.90 -0.15
C GLY A 242 -4.92 -10.91 0.22
N ASP A 243 -5.03 -12.17 -0.20
CA ASP A 243 -4.05 -13.23 0.14
C ASP A 243 -2.69 -13.08 -0.58
N MET A 244 -2.58 -12.06 -1.44
CA MET A 244 -1.37 -11.55 -2.07
C MET A 244 -0.76 -10.33 -1.35
N GLY A 245 -1.24 -9.98 -0.15
CA GLY A 245 -0.77 -8.81 0.61
C GLY A 245 0.72 -8.84 0.92
N GLY A 246 1.32 -10.03 1.10
CA GLY A 246 2.77 -10.17 1.25
C GLY A 246 3.53 -9.77 -0.01
N ALA A 247 3.08 -10.22 -1.19
CA ALA A 247 3.65 -9.81 -2.47
C ALA A 247 3.45 -8.31 -2.75
N ALA A 248 2.30 -7.75 -2.37
CA ALA A 248 2.04 -6.31 -2.47
C ALA A 248 3.01 -5.50 -1.60
N ALA A 249 3.22 -5.93 -0.35
CA ALA A 249 4.17 -5.29 0.56
C ALA A 249 5.60 -5.34 0.03
N VAL A 250 6.05 -6.48 -0.52
CA VAL A 250 7.39 -6.58 -1.14
C VAL A 250 7.50 -5.68 -2.38
N THR A 251 6.47 -5.61 -3.22
CA THR A 251 6.46 -4.72 -4.39
C THR A 251 6.53 -3.25 -3.98
N GLY A 252 5.74 -2.85 -2.98
CA GLY A 252 5.77 -1.51 -2.39
C GLY A 252 7.11 -1.17 -1.72
N LEU A 253 7.74 -2.13 -1.06
CA LEU A 253 9.10 -1.98 -0.51
C LEU A 253 10.12 -1.71 -1.62
N MET A 254 10.08 -2.49 -2.71
CA MET A 254 11.00 -2.30 -3.84
C MET A 254 10.80 -0.93 -4.50
N HIS A 255 9.55 -0.48 -4.64
CA HIS A 255 9.25 0.89 -5.06
C HIS A 255 9.90 1.93 -4.14
N ALA A 256 9.64 1.84 -2.83
CA ALA A 256 10.14 2.80 -1.85
C ALA A 256 11.67 2.87 -1.84
N LEU A 257 12.36 1.73 -1.90
CA LEU A 257 13.82 1.66 -1.95
C LEU A 257 14.40 2.32 -3.20
N ALA A 258 13.81 2.05 -4.37
CA ALA A 258 14.27 2.60 -5.64
C ALA A 258 14.00 4.11 -5.73
N ALA A 259 12.76 4.53 -5.40
CA ALA A 259 12.35 5.94 -5.43
C ALA A 259 13.22 6.82 -4.52
N ARG A 260 13.56 6.33 -3.32
CA ARG A 260 14.46 7.05 -2.39
C ARG A 260 15.96 6.85 -2.67
N LYS A 261 16.31 6.09 -3.70
CA LYS A 261 17.70 5.72 -4.03
C LYS A 261 18.45 5.14 -2.82
N ALA A 262 17.83 4.16 -2.15
CA ALA A 262 18.35 3.56 -0.93
C ALA A 262 19.75 2.98 -1.14
N LYS A 263 20.66 3.23 -0.20
CA LYS A 263 22.05 2.75 -0.23
C LYS A 263 22.17 1.30 0.26
N ALA A 264 21.43 0.39 -0.36
CA ALA A 264 21.39 -1.03 0.01
C ALA A 264 21.21 -1.91 -1.22
N ASN A 265 21.70 -3.15 -1.15
CA ASN A 265 21.39 -4.20 -2.12
C ASN A 265 20.21 -5.02 -1.60
N VAL A 266 19.13 -5.11 -2.37
CA VAL A 266 17.89 -5.78 -1.97
C VAL A 266 17.32 -6.58 -3.13
N VAL A 267 16.85 -7.80 -2.83
CA VAL A 267 16.12 -8.64 -3.77
C VAL A 267 14.71 -8.89 -3.24
N GLY A 268 13.70 -8.46 -3.98
CA GLY A 268 12.30 -8.81 -3.74
C GLY A 268 11.89 -10.00 -4.60
N ILE A 269 11.32 -11.04 -4.01
CA ILE A 269 10.84 -12.23 -4.73
C ILE A 269 9.37 -12.44 -4.39
N ILE A 270 8.51 -12.51 -5.41
CA ILE A 270 7.09 -12.79 -5.22
C ILE A 270 6.66 -13.97 -6.09
N GLY A 271 6.09 -14.99 -5.45
CA GLY A 271 5.48 -16.13 -6.13
C GLY A 271 4.00 -15.87 -6.32
N LEU A 272 3.57 -15.72 -7.57
CA LEU A 272 2.23 -15.32 -7.96
C LEU A 272 1.46 -16.51 -8.51
N VAL A 273 0.38 -16.88 -7.83
CA VAL A 273 -0.50 -17.99 -8.20
C VAL A 273 -1.95 -17.63 -7.91
N GLU A 274 -2.87 -18.37 -8.48
CA GLU A 274 -4.29 -18.34 -8.10
C GLU A 274 -4.68 -19.77 -7.72
N ASN A 275 -5.09 -19.96 -6.47
CA ASN A 275 -5.49 -21.28 -5.96
C ASN A 275 -6.97 -21.47 -6.28
N ALA A 276 -7.25 -22.20 -7.36
CA ALA A 276 -8.59 -22.35 -7.93
C ALA A 276 -9.05 -23.81 -7.93
N VAL A 277 -10.37 -24.00 -7.88
CA VAL A 277 -11.02 -25.30 -8.13
C VAL A 277 -11.13 -25.50 -9.63
N ASP A 278 -10.58 -26.60 -10.12
CA ASP A 278 -10.63 -27.00 -11.53
C ASP A 278 -10.41 -28.51 -11.66
N GLY A 279 -10.72 -29.09 -12.82
CA GLY A 279 -10.46 -30.51 -13.11
C GLY A 279 -8.98 -30.89 -13.07
N TYR A 280 -8.07 -29.94 -13.25
CA TYR A 280 -6.63 -30.12 -13.13
C TYR A 280 -6.08 -29.73 -11.74
N ALA A 281 -6.88 -29.15 -10.85
CA ALA A 281 -6.41 -28.63 -9.57
C ALA A 281 -5.76 -29.70 -8.68
N GLN A 282 -4.80 -29.28 -7.87
CA GLN A 282 -4.10 -30.15 -6.93
C GLN A 282 -5.09 -30.73 -5.92
N ARG A 283 -4.89 -31.98 -5.51
CA ARG A 283 -5.79 -32.72 -4.62
C ARG A 283 -5.11 -33.09 -3.31
N PRO A 284 -5.88 -33.23 -2.23
CA PRO A 284 -5.40 -33.92 -1.04
C PRO A 284 -4.89 -35.33 -1.39
N GLY A 285 -3.69 -35.66 -0.90
CA GLY A 285 -2.95 -36.89 -1.19
C GLY A 285 -1.99 -36.82 -2.38
N ASP A 286 -1.99 -35.74 -3.17
CA ASP A 286 -0.99 -35.57 -4.22
C ASP A 286 0.41 -35.36 -3.59
N ILE A 287 1.45 -35.95 -4.20
CA ILE A 287 2.85 -35.73 -3.83
C ILE A 287 3.51 -34.83 -4.87
N VAL A 288 4.10 -33.73 -4.42
CA VAL A 288 4.88 -32.81 -5.28
C VAL A 288 6.34 -32.76 -4.86
N THR A 289 7.22 -32.50 -5.82
CA THR A 289 8.65 -32.28 -5.56
C THR A 289 8.96 -30.79 -5.58
N SER A 290 9.56 -30.27 -4.51
CA SER A 290 9.98 -28.88 -4.39
C SER A 290 11.26 -28.60 -5.20
N MET A 291 11.59 -27.31 -5.37
CA MET A 291 12.84 -26.89 -6.02
C MET A 291 14.10 -27.42 -5.31
N SER A 292 14.03 -27.69 -4.00
CA SER A 292 15.15 -28.28 -3.27
C SER A 292 15.24 -29.80 -3.41
N GLY A 293 14.37 -30.43 -4.20
CA GLY A 293 14.27 -31.88 -4.36
C GLY A 293 13.51 -32.60 -3.24
N GLN A 294 12.93 -31.89 -2.27
CA GLN A 294 12.12 -32.50 -1.22
C GLN A 294 10.73 -32.86 -1.74
N THR A 295 10.26 -34.07 -1.44
CA THR A 295 8.88 -34.48 -1.73
C THR A 295 7.95 -34.01 -0.62
N ILE A 296 6.76 -33.53 -0.98
CA ILE A 296 5.75 -32.98 -0.09
C ILE A 296 4.43 -33.69 -0.39
N GLU A 297 3.87 -34.39 0.59
CA GLU A 297 2.50 -34.88 0.53
C GLU A 297 1.55 -33.74 0.88
N VAL A 298 0.64 -33.41 -0.03
CA VAL A 298 -0.33 -32.32 0.15
C VAL A 298 -1.58 -32.88 0.80
N LEU A 299 -1.73 -32.69 2.10
CA LEU A 299 -2.92 -33.16 2.83
C LEU A 299 -4.11 -32.18 2.74
N ASN A 300 -3.84 -30.92 2.42
CA ASN A 300 -4.80 -29.84 2.31
C ASN A 300 -4.28 -28.83 1.27
N THR A 301 -5.15 -28.42 0.34
CA THR A 301 -4.79 -27.64 -0.86
C THR A 301 -4.96 -26.14 -0.67
#